data_AF-A0A091QG39-F1
#
_entry.id   AF-A0A091QG39-F1
#
_cell.length_a   1.000
_cell.length_b   1.000
_cell.length_c   1.000
_cell.angle_alpha   90.00
_cell.angle_beta   90.00
_cell.angle_gamma   90.00
#
_symmetry.space_group_name_H-M   'P 1'
#
loop_
_entity.id
_entity.type
_entity.pdbx_description
1 polymer ?
#
loop_
_entity_poly.entity_id
_entity_poly.type
_entity_poly.pdbx_seq_one_letter_code
_entity_poly.pdbx_strand_id
1 'polypeptide(L)'
;VAKVLRDHRSFLQVVIRGFLPGSLICHGDVIFQHPAPTSLEVLEALVLSVGPNKALAGSDLQVDPYSLAVGEATLEPPQLEPGSPEYTVVIMVLCSLCIVTLLIVLLVCLRTKRSGSWDRLVLWDRRDPEVGTQTLEMDNQGFW
;
A
#
# COMPACT_ATOMS: atom_id res chain seq x y z
N VAL A 1 -25.09 5.60 -25.03
CA VAL A 1 -26.10 4.52 -24.91
C VAL A 1 -26.92 4.36 -26.19
N ALA A 2 -27.85 5.26 -26.55
CA ALA A 2 -28.71 5.08 -27.73
C ALA A 2 -27.94 4.87 -29.05
N LYS A 3 -26.78 5.53 -29.22
CA LYS A 3 -25.89 5.33 -30.38
C LYS A 3 -25.42 3.87 -30.52
N VAL A 4 -25.16 3.18 -29.42
CA VAL A 4 -24.71 1.77 -29.38
C VAL A 4 -25.84 0.82 -29.77
N LEU A 5 -27.03 1.11 -29.24
CA LEU A 5 -28.18 0.24 -29.39
C LEU A 5 -28.88 0.44 -30.74
N ARG A 6 -28.66 1.57 -31.40
CA ARG A 6 -29.11 1.84 -32.78
C ARG A 6 -28.61 0.83 -33.81
N ASP A 7 -27.51 0.12 -33.53
CA ASP A 7 -27.01 -0.92 -34.42
C ASP A 7 -27.95 -2.15 -34.44
N HIS A 8 -28.82 -2.30 -33.42
CA HIS A 8 -29.86 -3.31 -33.40
C HIS A 8 -31.09 -2.82 -34.18
N ARG A 9 -31.49 -3.56 -35.22
CA ARG A 9 -32.64 -3.18 -36.08
C ARG A 9 -33.97 -3.07 -35.33
N SER A 10 -34.11 -3.78 -34.21
CA SER A 10 -35.31 -3.74 -33.36
C SER A 10 -35.27 -2.62 -32.31
N PHE A 11 -34.20 -1.83 -32.21
CA PHE A 11 -34.12 -0.77 -31.21
C PHE A 11 -35.10 0.37 -31.50
N LEU A 12 -35.93 0.71 -30.51
CA LEU A 12 -36.90 1.79 -30.61
C LEU A 12 -36.41 3.02 -29.83
N GLN A 13 -36.17 2.87 -28.54
CA GLN A 13 -35.77 4.00 -27.69
C GLN A 13 -35.07 3.58 -26.40
N VAL A 14 -34.36 4.54 -25.80
CA VAL A 14 -33.89 4.48 -24.40
C VAL A 14 -34.61 5.57 -23.62
N VAL A 15 -35.15 5.24 -22.45
CA VAL A 15 -35.78 6.18 -21.52
C VAL A 15 -34.98 6.21 -20.22
N ILE A 16 -34.47 7.37 -19.84
CA ILE A 16 -33.78 7.54 -18.55
C ILE A 16 -34.84 7.81 -17.48
N ARG A 17 -34.96 6.92 -16.50
CA ARG A 17 -35.92 7.04 -15.38
C ARG A 17 -35.43 8.02 -14.32
N GLY A 18 -34.12 8.06 -14.10
CA GLY A 18 -33.54 8.99 -13.15
C GLY A 18 -32.08 8.72 -12.84
N PHE A 19 -31.52 9.63 -12.05
CA PHE A 19 -30.17 9.56 -11.51
C PHE A 19 -30.25 9.46 -10.00
N LEU A 20 -29.54 8.51 -9.42
CA LEU A 20 -29.45 8.36 -7.96
C LEU A 20 -28.29 9.21 -7.43
N PRO A 21 -28.44 9.85 -6.25
CA PRO A 21 -27.36 10.61 -5.62
C PRO A 21 -26.20 9.69 -5.20
N GLY A 22 -24.97 10.17 -5.37
CA GLY A 22 -23.73 9.41 -5.17
C GLY A 22 -22.84 9.42 -6.43
N SER A 23 -22.14 8.32 -6.71
CA SER A 23 -21.49 8.05 -7.99
C SER A 23 -22.56 7.87 -9.07
N LEU A 24 -22.94 8.94 -9.79
CA LEU A 24 -23.94 8.99 -10.88
C LEU A 24 -24.43 7.62 -11.39
N ILE A 25 -25.43 7.03 -10.73
CA ILE A 25 -26.08 5.79 -11.18
C ILE A 25 -27.26 6.20 -12.05
N CYS A 26 -27.28 5.73 -13.29
CA CYS A 26 -28.35 5.99 -14.24
C CYS A 26 -29.25 4.76 -14.36
N HIS A 27 -30.53 4.88 -13.99
CA HIS A 27 -31.53 3.87 -14.32
C HIS A 27 -32.30 4.29 -15.56
N GLY A 28 -32.47 3.36 -16.49
CA GLY A 28 -33.26 3.57 -17.68
C GLY A 28 -33.77 2.27 -18.28
N ASP A 29 -34.80 2.41 -19.11
CA ASP A 29 -35.35 1.32 -19.89
C ASP A 29 -34.84 1.39 -21.32
N VAL A 30 -34.56 0.22 -21.87
CA VAL A 30 -34.27 0.05 -23.29
C VAL A 30 -35.43 -0.70 -23.92
N ILE A 31 -36.02 -0.12 -24.95
CA ILE A 31 -37.23 -0.65 -25.59
C ILE A 31 -36.88 -1.14 -26.99
N PHE A 32 -37.23 -2.39 -27.26
CA PHE A 32 -37.05 -3.05 -28.55
C PHE A 32 -38.38 -3.55 -29.11
N GLN A 33 -38.51 -3.53 -30.44
CA GLN A 33 -39.56 -4.19 -31.19
C GLN A 33 -39.30 -5.70 -31.27
N HIS A 34 -40.34 -6.52 -31.44
CA HIS A 34 -40.15 -7.96 -31.63
C HIS A 34 -39.53 -8.27 -33.01
N PRO A 35 -38.52 -9.17 -33.10
CA PRO A 35 -37.88 -9.90 -31.99
C PRO A 35 -36.89 -9.02 -31.20
N ALA A 36 -37.03 -9.06 -29.87
CA ALA A 36 -36.17 -8.31 -28.97
C ALA A 36 -34.89 -9.11 -28.66
N PRO A 37 -33.72 -8.46 -28.62
CA PRO A 37 -32.47 -9.10 -28.22
C PRO A 37 -32.52 -9.52 -26.75
N THR A 38 -31.67 -10.49 -26.39
CA THR A 38 -31.54 -10.91 -24.99
C THR A 38 -30.83 -9.84 -24.15
N SER A 39 -31.07 -9.83 -22.83
CA SER A 39 -30.40 -8.89 -21.93
C SER A 39 -28.87 -9.01 -21.96
N LEU A 40 -28.37 -10.23 -22.18
CA LEU A 40 -26.94 -10.52 -22.33
C LEU A 40 -26.37 -9.90 -23.60
N GLU A 41 -27.05 -10.06 -24.75
CA GLU A 41 -26.63 -9.43 -26.03
C GLU A 41 -26.56 -7.90 -25.90
N VAL A 42 -27.54 -7.30 -25.23
CA VAL A 42 -27.57 -5.84 -24.99
C VAL A 42 -26.42 -5.42 -24.08
N LEU A 43 -26.15 -6.18 -23.02
CA LEU A 43 -25.04 -5.92 -22.10
C LEU A 43 -23.69 -6.03 -22.82
N GLU A 44 -23.47 -7.08 -23.61
CA GLU A 44 -22.26 -7.27 -24.40
C GLU A 44 -22.04 -6.12 -25.37
N ALA A 45 -23.09 -5.69 -26.09
CA ALA A 45 -22.99 -4.55 -27.01
C ALA A 45 -22.60 -3.25 -26.27
N LEU A 46 -23.14 -3.02 -25.07
CA LEU A 46 -22.79 -1.87 -24.25
C LEU A 46 -21.34 -1.94 -23.76
N VAL A 47 -20.88 -3.10 -23.31
CA VAL A 47 -19.52 -3.34 -22.83
C VAL A 47 -18.51 -3.17 -23.96
N LEU A 48 -18.77 -3.75 -25.14
CA LEU A 48 -17.93 -3.61 -26.33
C LEU A 48 -17.83 -2.16 -26.82
N SER A 49 -18.84 -1.34 -26.52
CA SER A 49 -18.82 0.09 -26.85
C SER A 49 -17.99 0.93 -25.89
N VAL A 50 -17.55 0.38 -24.75
CA VAL A 50 -16.65 1.06 -23.82
C VAL A 50 -15.25 1.07 -24.41
N GLY A 51 -14.78 2.26 -24.78
CA GLY A 51 -13.46 2.44 -25.37
C GLY A 51 -12.31 2.19 -24.37
N PRO A 52 -11.05 2.15 -24.85
CA PRO A 52 -9.87 1.93 -24.00
C PRO A 52 -9.67 3.02 -22.93
N ASN A 53 -10.24 4.21 -23.15
CA ASN A 53 -10.29 5.32 -22.19
C ASN A 53 -11.49 5.24 -21.24
N LYS A 54 -12.16 4.08 -21.15
CA LYS A 54 -13.40 3.87 -20.37
C LYS A 54 -14.59 4.72 -20.82
N ALA A 55 -14.49 5.38 -21.97
CA ALA A 55 -15.55 6.20 -22.53
C ALA A 55 -16.65 5.33 -23.14
N LEU A 56 -17.89 5.52 -22.72
CA LEU A 56 -19.03 4.82 -23.30
C LEU A 56 -19.33 5.37 -24.70
N ALA A 57 -19.27 4.52 -25.73
CA ALA A 57 -19.64 4.84 -27.11
C ALA A 57 -18.87 6.03 -27.72
N GLY A 58 -17.65 6.29 -27.24
CA GLY A 58 -16.83 7.44 -27.64
C GLY A 58 -17.35 8.80 -27.13
N SER A 59 -18.14 8.80 -26.06
CA SER A 59 -18.57 10.03 -25.36
C SER A 59 -17.61 10.40 -24.23
N ASP A 60 -17.80 11.56 -23.60
CA ASP A 60 -17.02 11.95 -22.41
C ASP A 60 -17.47 11.24 -21.13
N LEU A 61 -18.50 10.40 -21.21
CA LEU A 61 -19.00 9.63 -20.08
C LEU A 61 -18.11 8.41 -19.83
N GLN A 62 -17.29 8.49 -18.80
CA GLN A 62 -16.49 7.36 -18.34
C GLN A 62 -17.36 6.44 -17.50
N VAL A 63 -17.39 5.16 -17.87
CA VAL A 63 -18.14 4.12 -17.16
C VAL A 63 -17.24 2.91 -16.98
N ASP A 64 -17.30 2.32 -15.80
CA ASP A 64 -16.66 1.04 -15.55
C ASP A 64 -17.50 -0.09 -16.18
N PRO A 65 -16.93 -0.93 -17.07
CA PRO A 65 -17.68 -2.00 -17.74
C PRO A 65 -18.39 -2.95 -16.77
N TYR A 66 -17.78 -3.22 -15.62
CA TYR A 66 -18.34 -4.12 -14.60
C TYR A 66 -19.48 -3.51 -13.79
N SER A 67 -19.67 -2.18 -13.89
CA SER A 67 -20.80 -1.48 -13.28
C SER A 67 -22.04 -1.45 -14.18
N LEU A 68 -21.96 -2.02 -15.40
CA LEU A 68 -23.10 -2.12 -16.32
C LEU A 68 -23.94 -3.36 -16.00
N ALA A 69 -25.25 -3.17 -15.89
CA ALA A 69 -26.23 -4.24 -15.72
C ALA A 69 -27.44 -3.98 -16.61
N VAL A 70 -28.00 -5.05 -17.20
CA VAL A 70 -29.19 -5.02 -18.05
C VAL A 70 -30.14 -6.13 -17.61
N GLY A 71 -31.26 -5.76 -16.98
CA GLY A 71 -32.16 -6.76 -16.37
C GLY A 71 -31.40 -7.60 -15.35
N GLU A 72 -31.43 -8.93 -15.51
CA GLU A 72 -30.68 -9.88 -14.66
C GLU A 72 -29.25 -10.14 -15.16
N ALA A 73 -28.85 -9.59 -16.32
CA ALA A 73 -27.51 -9.77 -16.86
C ALA A 73 -26.54 -8.74 -16.24
N THR A 74 -25.47 -9.23 -15.62
CA THR A 74 -24.39 -8.41 -15.05
C THR A 74 -23.05 -9.09 -15.33
N LEU A 75 -21.98 -8.32 -15.50
CA LEU A 75 -20.63 -8.88 -15.61
C LEU A 75 -20.06 -9.21 -14.23
N GLU A 76 -19.43 -10.37 -14.11
CA GLU A 76 -18.66 -10.71 -12.91
C GLU A 76 -17.37 -9.87 -12.91
N PRO A 77 -17.10 -9.09 -11.85
CA PRO A 77 -15.83 -8.38 -11.72
C PRO A 77 -14.67 -9.38 -11.66
N PRO A 78 -13.49 -9.06 -12.22
CA PRO A 78 -12.31 -9.87 -12.00
C PRO A 78 -12.08 -9.96 -10.50
N GLN A 79 -12.04 -11.19 -9.99
CA GLN A 79 -11.65 -11.43 -8.61
C GLN A 79 -10.29 -10.78 -8.42
N LEU A 80 -10.19 -9.80 -7.51
CA LEU A 80 -8.89 -9.35 -7.06
C LEU A 80 -8.24 -10.56 -6.43
N GLU A 81 -7.36 -11.23 -7.18
CA GLU A 81 -6.45 -12.21 -6.63
C GLU A 81 -5.82 -11.54 -5.40
N PRO A 82 -6.09 -12.02 -4.18
CA PRO A 82 -5.50 -11.45 -2.99
C PRO A 82 -4.00 -11.49 -3.20
N GLY A 83 -3.37 -10.31 -3.29
CA GLY A 83 -1.99 -10.15 -3.76
C GLY A 83 -1.12 -11.28 -3.24
N SER A 84 -0.63 -12.10 -4.16
CA SER A 84 -0.05 -13.40 -3.81
C SER A 84 1.01 -13.21 -2.71
N PRO A 85 0.92 -13.96 -1.58
CA PRO A 85 1.71 -13.71 -0.38
C PRO A 85 3.20 -14.10 -0.51
N GLU A 86 3.71 -14.22 -1.74
CA GLU A 86 5.06 -14.69 -2.01
C GLU A 86 6.11 -13.74 -1.42
N TYR A 87 5.92 -12.44 -1.61
CA TYR A 87 6.86 -11.44 -1.10
C TYR A 87 6.69 -11.15 0.39
N THR A 88 5.47 -11.31 0.92
CA THR A 88 5.17 -11.08 2.34
C THR A 88 5.98 -12.03 3.22
N VAL A 89 6.08 -13.31 2.84
CA VAL A 89 6.86 -14.30 3.59
C VAL A 89 8.36 -13.97 3.55
N VAL A 90 8.89 -13.61 2.38
CA VAL A 90 10.30 -13.24 2.21
C VAL A 90 10.65 -12.02 3.07
N ILE A 91 9.79 -10.99 3.08
CA ILE A 91 10.00 -9.78 3.89
C ILE A 91 9.97 -10.11 5.38
N MET A 92 9.02 -10.93 5.85
CA MET A 92 8.96 -11.32 7.27
C MET A 92 10.21 -12.10 7.71
N VAL A 93 10.69 -13.04 6.89
CA VAL A 93 11.90 -13.81 7.18
C VAL A 93 13.14 -12.91 7.21
N LEU A 94 13.29 -12.02 6.24
CA LEU A 94 14.41 -11.09 6.17
C LEU A 94 14.43 -10.13 7.38
N CYS A 95 13.28 -9.52 7.71
CA CYS A 95 13.17 -8.61 8.84
C CYS A 95 13.45 -9.31 10.18
N SER A 96 12.91 -10.50 10.40
CA SER A 96 13.14 -11.26 11.64
C SER A 96 14.61 -11.62 11.82
N LEU A 97 15.28 -12.06 10.76
CA LEU A 97 16.71 -12.39 10.80
C LEU A 97 17.57 -11.15 11.11
N CYS A 98 17.24 -9.99 10.51
CA CYS A 98 17.92 -8.73 10.82
C CYS A 98 17.74 -8.34 12.29
N ILE A 99 16.53 -8.43 12.85
CA ILE A 99 16.25 -8.09 14.24
C ILE A 99 17.03 -9.01 15.18
N VAL A 100 16.98 -10.32 14.96
CA VAL A 100 17.71 -11.30 15.78
C VAL A 100 19.22 -11.00 15.76
N THR A 101 19.78 -10.72 14.58
CA THR A 101 21.20 -10.39 14.44
C THR A 101 21.57 -9.12 15.21
N LEU A 102 20.77 -8.06 15.11
CA LEU A 102 20.99 -6.82 15.84
C LEU A 102 20.91 -7.01 17.36
N LEU A 103 19.95 -7.82 17.84
CA LEU A 103 19.83 -8.14 19.26
C LEU A 103 21.05 -8.90 19.78
N ILE A 104 21.57 -9.86 19.01
CA ILE A 104 22.78 -10.61 19.38
C ILE A 104 23.99 -9.68 19.42
N VAL A 105 24.20 -8.85 18.39
CA VAL A 105 25.32 -7.89 18.34
C VAL A 105 25.24 -6.92 19.51
N LEU A 106 24.05 -6.36 19.79
CA LEU A 106 23.85 -5.46 20.93
C LEU A 106 24.21 -6.15 22.25
N LEU A 107 23.76 -7.40 22.44
CA LEU A 107 24.04 -8.17 23.65
C LEU A 107 25.54 -8.45 23.81
N VAL A 108 26.24 -8.79 22.72
CA VAL A 108 27.69 -8.99 22.70
C VAL A 108 28.42 -7.67 23.03
N CYS A 109 28.03 -6.56 22.41
CA CYS A 109 28.60 -5.23 22.70
C CYS A 109 28.38 -4.82 24.16
N LEU A 110 27.21 -5.10 24.73
CA LEU A 110 26.92 -4.83 26.13
C LEU A 110 27.77 -5.71 27.06
N ARG A 111 27.97 -6.98 26.72
CA ARG A 111 28.83 -7.91 27.48
C ARG A 111 30.29 -7.48 27.44
N THR A 112 30.83 -7.09 26.28
CA THR A 112 32.22 -6.64 26.16
C THR A 112 32.44 -5.28 26.83
N LYS A 113 31.49 -4.34 26.69
CA LYS A 113 31.55 -3.05 27.41
C LYS A 113 31.48 -3.24 28.92
N ARG A 114 30.62 -4.13 29.41
CA ARG A 114 30.55 -4.48 30.83
C ARG A 114 31.87 -5.10 31.28
N SER A 115 32.43 -6.06 30.56
CA SER A 115 33.72 -6.67 30.93
C SER A 115 34.89 -5.66 30.91
N GLY A 116 34.99 -4.81 29.88
CA GLY A 116 36.04 -3.77 29.81
C GLY A 116 35.87 -2.64 30.83
N SER A 117 34.64 -2.35 31.25
CA SER A 117 34.37 -1.45 32.38
C SER A 117 34.81 -2.05 33.70
N TRP A 118 34.63 -3.36 33.89
CA TRP A 118 35.09 -4.07 35.08
C TRP A 118 36.61 -4.19 35.12
N ASP A 119 37.27 -4.48 33.99
CA ASP A 119 38.75 -4.47 33.88
C ASP A 119 39.33 -3.07 34.15
N ARG A 120 38.68 -2.01 33.66
CA ARG A 120 39.09 -0.64 34.02
C ARG A 120 38.95 -0.39 35.51
N LEU A 121 37.83 -0.80 36.13
CA LEU A 121 37.60 -0.61 37.57
C LEU A 121 38.64 -1.36 38.43
N VAL A 122 38.99 -2.61 38.06
CA VAL A 122 40.03 -3.40 38.73
C VAL A 122 41.43 -2.82 38.53
N LEU A 123 41.71 -2.21 37.37
CA LEU A 123 43.00 -1.54 37.11
C LEU A 123 43.13 -0.20 37.87
N TRP A 124 42.02 0.50 38.13
CA TRP A 124 42.00 1.68 39.00
C TRP A 124 42.13 1.29 40.48
N ASP A 125 41.52 0.19 40.91
CA ASP A 125 41.63 -0.35 42.28
C ASP A 125 43.06 -0.80 42.65
N ARG A 126 43.85 -1.24 41.66
CA ARG A 126 45.26 -1.64 41.86
C ARG A 126 46.25 -0.47 41.87
N ARG A 127 45.84 0.73 41.46
CA ARG A 127 46.69 1.93 41.58
C ARG A 127 46.29 2.68 42.84
N ASP A 128 46.77 2.17 43.97
CA ASP A 128 46.97 3.00 45.15
C ASP A 128 47.77 4.26 44.73
N PRO A 129 47.26 5.47 45.01
CA PRO A 129 48.04 6.67 44.84
C PRO A 129 49.09 6.67 45.95
N GLU A 130 50.26 6.09 45.68
CA GLU A 130 51.48 6.40 46.40
C GLU A 130 51.66 7.93 46.33
N VAL A 131 51.21 8.59 47.40
CA VAL A 131 51.29 10.02 47.64
C VAL A 131 52.77 10.38 47.63
N GLY A 132 53.26 10.75 46.46
CA GLY A 132 54.49 11.50 46.28
C GLY A 132 54.29 12.86 46.93
N THR A 133 54.56 12.95 48.22
CA THR A 133 54.75 14.21 48.94
C THR A 133 56.00 14.87 48.36
N GLN A 134 55.84 15.62 47.29
CA GLN A 134 56.86 16.54 46.83
C GLN A 134 56.90 17.71 47.81
N THR A 135 57.80 17.63 48.79
CA THR A 135 58.14 18.73 49.68
C THR A 135 58.81 19.82 48.84
N LEU A 136 58.05 20.87 48.54
CA LEU A 136 58.55 22.09 47.92
C LEU A 136 59.16 22.97 49.03
N GLU A 137 60.45 22.81 49.27
CA GLU A 137 61.23 23.80 50.03
C GLU A 137 61.54 24.99 49.12
N MET A 138 61.11 26.18 49.54
CA MET A 138 61.45 27.44 48.88
C MET A 138 62.30 28.25 49.86
N ASP A 139 63.62 28.30 49.60
CA ASP A 139 64.57 29.09 50.38
C ASP A 139 64.39 30.58 50.03
N ASN A 140 64.09 31.40 51.04
CA ASN A 140 63.89 32.83 50.89
C ASN A 140 65.13 33.54 51.46
N GLN A 141 66.11 33.81 50.60
CA GLN A 141 67.26 34.63 50.99
C GLN A 141 66.82 36.09 51.13
N GLY A 142 66.61 36.49 52.38
CA GLY A 142 66.38 37.89 52.75
C GLY A 142 67.59 38.75 52.38
N PHE A 143 67.32 39.79 51.59
CA PHE A 143 68.27 40.84 51.25
C PHE A 143 68.55 41.71 52.49
N TRP A 144 69.83 41.97 52.77
CA TRP A 144 70.30 43.10 53.60
C TRP A 144 70.78 44.21 52.68
#